data_AF-A0A382IKB5-F1
#
_entry.id   AF-A0A382IKB5-F1
#
_cell.length_a   1.000
_cell.length_b   1.000
_cell.length_c   1.000
_cell.angle_alpha   90.00
_cell.angle_beta   90.00
_cell.angle_gamma   90.00
#
_symmetry.space_group_name_H-M   'P 1'
#
loop_
_entity.id
_entity.type
_entity.pdbx_description
1 polymer ?
#
loop_
_entity_poly.entity_id
_entity_poly.type
_entity_poly.pdbx_seq_one_letter_code
_entity_poly.pdbx_strand_id
1 'polypeptide(L)'
;MDTEDEMWEKKYPSFIVNKCLAPFPDTIGLVNEMNIHHHLDNKLQFDFLLNSIRPRKRYTPWAKANKVKDLEYVKEYYGYSNAKARSALEILNNEQIKTIKNSLNKGGKNG
;
A
#
# COMPACT_ATOMS: atom_id res chain seq x y z
N MET A 1 -3.62 -6.41 -26.42
CA MET A 1 -4.64 -5.45 -26.88
C MET A 1 -4.95 -5.77 -28.33
N ASP A 2 -5.50 -6.95 -28.62
CA ASP A 2 -5.67 -7.47 -29.99
C ASP A 2 -7.09 -7.98 -30.26
N THR A 3 -8.08 -7.47 -29.53
CA THR A 3 -9.51 -7.73 -29.78
C THR A 3 -10.25 -6.40 -29.85
N GLU A 4 -11.33 -6.37 -30.64
CA GLU A 4 -12.12 -5.21 -31.10
C GLU A 4 -12.86 -4.41 -29.99
N ASP A 5 -12.42 -4.52 -28.75
CA ASP A 5 -13.13 -4.02 -27.58
C ASP A 5 -12.48 -2.70 -27.11
N GLU A 6 -12.97 -1.58 -27.65
CA GLU A 6 -12.45 -0.21 -27.47
C GLU A 6 -12.36 0.23 -25.99
N MET A 7 -13.08 -0.41 -25.07
CA MET A 7 -13.08 -0.04 -23.65
C MET A 7 -11.86 -0.55 -22.86
N TRP A 8 -10.95 -1.29 -23.49
CA TRP A 8 -9.79 -1.89 -22.81
C TRP A 8 -8.81 -0.85 -22.27
N GLU A 9 -8.55 0.21 -23.03
CA GLU A 9 -7.68 1.31 -22.60
C GLU A 9 -8.26 2.02 -21.37
N LYS A 10 -9.59 2.22 -21.31
CA LYS A 10 -10.27 2.85 -20.18
C LYS A 10 -10.24 1.98 -18.91
N LYS A 11 -10.16 0.66 -19.05
CA LYS A 11 -10.17 -0.28 -17.92
C LYS A 11 -8.77 -0.66 -17.43
N TYR A 12 -7.71 -0.21 -18.09
CA TYR A 12 -6.35 -0.60 -17.74
C TYR A 12 -5.96 -0.06 -16.34
N PRO A 13 -5.71 -0.94 -15.36
CA PRO A 13 -5.39 -0.51 -14.00
C PRO A 13 -3.87 -0.37 -13.85
N SER A 14 -3.28 0.74 -14.30
CA SER A 14 -1.83 0.99 -14.28
C SER A 14 -1.18 0.72 -12.91
N PHE A 15 -1.85 1.16 -11.84
CA PHE A 15 -1.38 0.91 -10.47
C PHE A 15 -1.28 -0.58 -10.13
N ILE A 16 -2.26 -1.39 -10.54
CA ILE A 16 -2.28 -2.82 -10.26
C ILE A 16 -1.16 -3.53 -11.03
N VAL A 17 -0.96 -3.17 -12.29
CA VAL A 17 0.10 -3.76 -13.12
C VAL A 17 1.48 -3.43 -12.54
N ASN A 18 1.74 -2.15 -12.22
CA ASN A 18 2.97 -1.71 -11.58
C ASN A 18 3.20 -2.44 -10.26
N LYS A 19 2.16 -2.59 -9.43
CA LYS A 19 2.25 -3.29 -8.14
C LYS A 19 2.57 -4.78 -8.28
N CYS A 20 2.06 -5.45 -9.32
CA CYS A 20 2.36 -6.85 -9.59
C CYS A 20 3.81 -7.06 -10.05
N LEU A 21 4.40 -6.09 -10.73
CA LEU A 21 5.77 -6.17 -11.27
C LEU A 21 6.83 -5.59 -10.32
N ALA A 22 6.45 -4.72 -9.38
CA ALA A 22 7.36 -4.09 -8.42
C ALA A 22 8.24 -5.06 -7.59
N PRO A 23 7.76 -6.25 -7.16
CA PRO A 23 8.56 -7.10 -6.27
C PRO A 23 9.78 -7.75 -6.93
N PHE A 24 9.89 -7.72 -8.26
CA PHE A 24 10.98 -8.38 -8.96
C PHE A 24 12.12 -7.40 -9.29
N PRO A 25 13.37 -7.70 -8.92
CA PRO A 25 14.52 -6.80 -9.16
C PRO A 25 14.79 -6.50 -10.64
N ASP A 26 14.39 -7.39 -11.55
CA ASP A 26 14.56 -7.20 -13.00
C ASP A 26 13.57 -6.18 -13.58
N THR A 27 12.42 -5.97 -12.95
CA THR A 27 11.35 -5.10 -13.45
C THR A 27 11.16 -3.83 -12.63
N ILE A 28 11.70 -3.75 -11.41
CA ILE A 28 11.51 -2.58 -10.52
C ILE A 28 11.93 -1.25 -11.16
N GLY A 29 13.04 -1.23 -11.91
CA GLY A 29 13.50 -0.02 -12.59
C GLY A 29 12.49 0.46 -13.63
N LEU A 30 12.02 -0.44 -14.49
CA LEU A 30 11.03 -0.15 -15.53
C LEU A 30 9.68 0.30 -14.94
N VAL A 31 9.26 -0.34 -13.85
CA VAL A 31 8.02 0.01 -13.14
C VAL A 31 8.15 1.39 -12.49
N ASN A 32 9.32 1.74 -11.96
CA ASN A 32 9.55 3.05 -11.35
C ASN A 32 9.43 4.18 -12.39
N GLU A 33 9.98 4.00 -13.59
CA GLU A 33 9.81 4.95 -14.70
C GLU A 33 8.32 5.15 -15.03
N MET A 34 7.55 4.07 -15.15
CA MET A 34 6.10 4.17 -15.38
C MET A 34 5.34 4.81 -14.22
N ASN A 35 5.84 4.68 -12.99
CA ASN A 35 5.26 5.32 -11.82
C ASN A 35 5.52 6.84 -11.80
N ILE A 36 6.70 7.29 -12.25
CA ILE A 36 7.00 8.72 -12.46
C ILE A 36 6.09 9.26 -13.56
N HIS A 37 6.00 8.53 -14.68
CA HIS A 37 5.24 8.89 -15.87
C HIS A 37 3.78 8.42 -15.85
N HIS A 38 3.12 8.48 -14.70
CA HIS A 38 1.74 8.05 -14.49
C HIS A 38 0.67 8.79 -15.32
N HIS A 39 1.01 9.97 -15.86
CA HIS A 39 0.14 10.80 -16.69
C HIS A 39 0.07 10.33 -18.16
N LEU A 40 0.95 9.40 -18.56
CA LEU A 40 0.94 8.85 -19.91
C LEU A 40 -0.32 8.02 -20.15
N ASP A 41 -0.69 7.89 -21.42
CA ASP A 41 -1.82 7.06 -21.80
C ASP A 41 -1.61 5.59 -21.41
N ASN A 42 -2.69 4.92 -21.06
CA ASN A 42 -2.72 3.56 -20.56
C ASN A 42 -2.14 2.56 -21.57
N LYS A 43 -2.41 2.79 -22.87
CA LYS A 43 -1.85 1.99 -23.94
C LYS A 43 -0.34 2.08 -24.01
N LEU A 44 0.20 3.29 -23.90
CA LEU A 44 1.64 3.51 -23.92
C LEU A 44 2.33 2.83 -22.73
N GLN A 45 1.73 2.91 -21.53
CA GLN A 45 2.24 2.21 -20.35
C GLN A 45 2.22 0.68 -20.54
N PHE A 46 1.14 0.14 -21.11
CA PHE A 46 1.03 -1.28 -21.42
C PHE A 46 2.08 -1.73 -22.45
N ASP A 47 2.18 -1.03 -23.57
CA ASP A 47 3.10 -1.37 -24.66
C ASP A 47 4.56 -1.27 -24.20
N PHE A 48 4.90 -0.28 -23.37
CA PHE A 48 6.24 -0.17 -22.79
C PHE A 48 6.60 -1.40 -21.95
N LEU A 49 5.72 -1.80 -21.03
CA LEU A 49 5.96 -2.96 -20.16
C LEU A 49 5.97 -4.27 -20.96
N LEU A 50 5.08 -4.41 -21.95
CA LEU A 50 5.00 -5.58 -22.82
C LEU A 50 6.28 -5.78 -23.63
N ASN A 51 6.82 -4.70 -24.20
CA ASN A 51 8.01 -4.76 -25.05
C ASN A 51 9.33 -4.76 -24.27
N SER A 52 9.35 -4.23 -23.06
CA SER A 52 10.57 -4.15 -22.25
C SER A 52 10.79 -5.39 -21.38
N ILE A 53 9.72 -6.04 -20.92
CA ILE A 53 9.80 -7.12 -19.94
C ILE A 53 9.87 -8.47 -20.65
N ARG A 54 10.93 -9.25 -20.37
CA ARG A 54 11.05 -10.61 -20.88
C ARG A 54 10.01 -11.55 -20.26
N PRO A 55 9.38 -12.46 -21.04
CA PRO A 55 8.45 -13.46 -20.51
C PRO A 55 9.15 -14.39 -19.51
N ARG A 56 8.62 -14.47 -18.29
CA ARG A 56 9.07 -15.40 -17.23
C ARG A 56 7.90 -15.75 -16.30
N LYS A 57 7.98 -16.91 -15.63
CA LYS A 57 7.06 -17.27 -14.54
C LYS A 57 7.35 -16.40 -13.32
N ARG A 58 6.49 -15.42 -13.06
CA ARG A 58 6.59 -14.47 -11.94
C ARG A 58 5.39 -14.67 -11.03
N TYR A 59 5.64 -15.04 -9.78
CA TYR A 59 4.61 -15.10 -8.74
C TYR A 59 5.20 -14.57 -7.44
N THR A 60 4.48 -13.65 -6.82
CA THR A 60 4.81 -13.10 -5.51
C THR A 60 3.52 -12.81 -4.76
N PRO A 61 3.38 -13.24 -3.50
CA PRO A 61 2.26 -12.83 -2.70
C PRO A 61 2.32 -11.32 -2.47
N TRP A 62 1.16 -10.70 -2.25
CA TRP A 62 1.10 -9.28 -1.91
C TRP A 62 1.69 -9.07 -0.52
N ALA A 63 2.73 -8.24 -0.42
CA ALA A 63 3.27 -7.81 0.84
C ALA A 63 2.18 -7.04 1.62
N LYS A 64 1.78 -7.58 2.77
CA LYS A 64 0.85 -6.93 3.70
C LYS A 64 1.67 -6.34 4.84
N ALA A 65 1.43 -5.08 5.17
CA ALA A 65 2.05 -4.47 6.33
C ALA A 65 1.54 -5.16 7.61
N ASN A 66 2.44 -5.46 8.53
CA ASN A 66 2.07 -5.93 9.86
C ASN A 66 1.33 -4.79 10.59
N LYS A 67 0.08 -5.06 11.00
CA LYS A 67 -0.67 -4.11 11.83
C LYS A 67 -0.02 -4.09 13.21
N VAL A 68 0.60 -2.96 13.56
CA VAL A 68 1.10 -2.74 14.92
C VAL A 68 -0.12 -2.56 15.80
N LYS A 69 -0.37 -3.54 16.67
CA LYS A 69 -1.43 -3.46 17.67
C LYS A 69 -1.17 -2.21 18.52
N ASP A 70 -2.23 -1.49 18.84
CA ASP A 70 -2.23 -0.36 19.78
C ASP A 70 -1.67 0.98 19.30
N LEU A 71 -1.16 1.06 18.06
CA LEU A 71 -0.71 2.32 17.48
C LEU A 71 -1.83 3.36 17.39
N GLU A 72 -3.05 2.93 17.05
CA GLU A 72 -4.21 3.83 16.94
C GLU A 72 -4.61 4.43 18.29
N TYR A 73 -4.54 3.66 19.38
CA TYR A 73 -4.85 4.15 20.73
C TYR A 73 -3.83 5.20 21.19
N VAL A 74 -2.54 4.96 20.96
CA VAL A 74 -1.49 5.93 21.31
C VAL A 74 -1.65 7.22 20.50
N LYS A 75 -2.02 7.11 19.23
CA LYS A 75 -2.30 8.28 18.40
C LYS A 75 -3.50 9.08 18.91
N GLU A 76 -4.60 8.43 19.26
CA GLU A 76 -5.80 9.12 19.75
C GLU A 76 -5.55 9.79 21.11
N TYR A 77 -4.87 9.10 22.03
CA TYR A 77 -4.63 9.60 23.38
C TYR A 77 -3.69 10.80 23.41
N TYR A 78 -2.57 10.74 22.66
CA TYR A 78 -1.56 11.80 22.67
C TYR A 78 -1.66 12.79 21.51
N GLY A 79 -2.56 12.56 20.54
CA GLY A 79 -2.63 13.37 19.32
C GLY A 79 -1.39 13.24 18.43
N TYR A 80 -0.69 12.10 18.48
CA TYR A 80 0.60 11.92 17.81
C TYR A 80 0.46 11.54 16.33
N SER A 81 1.46 11.93 15.53
CA SER A 81 1.66 11.42 14.17
C SER A 81 2.09 9.95 14.21
N ASN A 82 1.93 9.22 13.10
CA ASN A 82 2.29 7.80 13.01
C ASN A 82 3.72 7.50 13.48
N ALA A 83 4.68 8.36 13.13
CA ALA A 83 6.08 8.19 13.52
C ALA A 83 6.27 8.35 15.03
N LYS A 84 5.73 9.43 15.62
CA LYS A 84 5.82 9.69 17.06
C LYS A 84 5.10 8.62 17.88
N ALA A 85 3.96 8.11 17.40
CA ALA A 85 3.24 7.04 18.06
C ALA A 85 4.01 5.70 18.06
N ARG A 86 4.81 5.41 17.02
CA ARG A 86 5.70 4.23 17.03
C ARG A 86 6.80 4.37 18.07
N SER A 87 7.45 5.53 18.13
CA SER A 87 8.47 5.79 19.16
C SER A 87 7.88 5.74 20.57
N ALA A 88 6.66 6.24 20.77
CA ALA A 88 5.98 6.14 22.06
C ALA A 88 5.67 4.68 22.44
N LEU A 89 5.25 3.84 21.49
CA LEU A 89 5.02 2.41 21.74
C LEU A 89 6.28 1.65 22.18
N GLU A 90 7.47 2.07 21.74
CA GLU A 90 8.74 1.47 22.17
C GLU A 90 9.08 1.80 23.63
N ILE A 91 8.57 2.93 24.14
CA ILE A 91 8.83 3.43 25.50
C ILE A 91 7.76 2.97 26.49
N LEU A 92 6.51 2.83 26.04
CA LEU A 92 5.36 2.53 26.88
C LEU A 92 5.33 1.07 27.35
N ASN A 93 5.05 0.88 28.65
CA ASN A 93 4.84 -0.44 29.24
C ASN A 93 3.42 -0.96 28.96
N ASN A 94 3.25 -2.29 29.01
CA ASN A 94 1.94 -2.94 28.80
C ASN A 94 0.83 -2.41 29.72
N GLU A 95 1.16 -2.08 30.97
CA GLU A 95 0.21 -1.49 31.93
C GLU A 95 -0.23 -0.09 31.51
N GLN A 96 0.69 0.74 31.03
CA GLN A 96 0.40 2.09 30.55
C GLN A 96 -0.47 2.04 29.29
N ILE A 97 -0.19 1.11 28.37
CA ILE A 97 -1.03 0.87 27.19
C ILE A 97 -2.44 0.45 27.59
N LYS A 98 -2.58 -0.40 28.62
CA LYS A 98 -3.89 -0.79 29.15
C LYS A 98 -4.66 0.41 29.75
N THR A 99 -3.97 1.28 30.48
CA THR A 99 -4.55 2.52 31.02
C THR A 99 -5.01 3.46 29.89
N ILE A 100 -4.20 3.62 28.85
CA ILE A 100 -4.56 4.40 27.66
C ILE A 100 -5.82 3.83 27.01
N LYS A 101 -5.87 2.52 26.76
CA LYS A 101 -7.06 1.84 26.21
C LYS A 101 -8.30 2.06 27.08
N ASN A 102 -8.18 1.92 28.40
CA ASN A 102 -9.28 2.13 29.32
C ASN A 102 -9.77 3.59 29.32
N SER A 103 -8.85 4.56 29.22
CA SER A 103 -9.22 5.98 29.13
C SER A 103 -9.94 6.34 27.84
N LEU A 104 -9.64 5.61 26.76
CA LEU A 104 -10.24 5.77 25.44
C LEU A 104 -11.54 4.99 25.29
N ASN A 105 -11.87 4.08 26.21
CA ASN A 105 -13.16 3.42 26.29
C ASN A 105 -14.23 4.43 26.72
N LYS A 106 -14.64 5.28 25.77
CA LYS A 106 -15.81 6.15 25.86
C LYS A 106 -17.04 5.24 25.81
N GLY A 107 -17.48 4.75 26.97
CA GLY A 107 -18.64 3.86 27.07
C GLY A 107 -19.86 4.46 26.36
N GLY A 108 -20.61 3.63 25.63
CA GLY A 108 -21.89 4.00 25.04
C GLY A 108 -23.00 3.95 26.09
N LYS A 109 -23.73 5.05 26.26
CA LYS A 109 -24.95 5.11 27.09
C LYS A 109 -26.22 4.66 26.36
N ASN A 110 -26.17 4.34 25.07
CA ASN A 110 -27.34 3.85 24.32
C ASN A 110 -26.93 2.62 23.47
N GLY A 111 -27.13 1.43 24.05
CA GLY A 111 -27.48 0.23 23.30
C GLY A 111 -28.98 0.04 23.35
#